data_AF-A0A4D8RZS7-F1
#
_entry.id   AF-A0A4D8RZS7-F1
#
_cell.length_a   1.000
_cell.length_b   1.000
_cell.length_c   1.000
_cell.angle_alpha   90.00
_cell.angle_beta   90.00
_cell.angle_gamma   90.00
#
_symmetry.space_group_name_H-M   'P 1'
#
loop_
_entity.id
_entity.type
_entity.pdbx_description
1 polymer ?
#
loop_
_entity_poly.entity_id
_entity_poly.type
_entity_poly.pdbx_seq_one_letter_code
_entity_poly.pdbx_strand_id
1 'polypeptide(L)'
;MTSEPGKEINAKTYILYSIGGAIALILITFPFGGVAPLDEPKVYASDGAYYNLGVPVGISFIAFINLLIFIVSSILFWGSKGLFKNLIIDSSALSFVFLNYFNYYVLWLVWHPQITVLPFLFLIKYNGASAIQVDFGQMVLIAYIYRIIKRARRPRPLSGLESVKPVDESPQPGGVQ
;
A
#
# COMPACT_ATOMS: atom_id res chain seq x y z
N MET A 1 7.20 -2.67 -23.51
CA MET A 1 7.92 -3.65 -22.67
C MET A 1 6.97 -4.79 -22.32
N THR A 2 6.96 -5.83 -23.14
CA THR A 2 6.16 -7.05 -22.95
C THR A 2 6.95 -7.99 -22.05
N SER A 3 6.60 -8.05 -20.76
CA SER A 3 7.13 -9.09 -19.87
C SER A 3 6.58 -10.45 -20.32
N GLU A 4 7.47 -11.41 -20.54
CA GLU A 4 7.11 -12.80 -20.86
C GLU A 4 6.04 -13.34 -19.88
N PRO A 5 4.99 -14.01 -20.38
CA PRO A 5 3.99 -14.62 -19.54
C PRO A 5 4.64 -15.79 -18.78
N GLY A 6 4.88 -15.60 -17.47
CA GLY A 6 5.21 -16.72 -16.56
C GLY A 6 6.43 -16.55 -15.67
N LYS A 7 7.25 -15.49 -15.82
CA LYS A 7 8.38 -15.28 -14.90
C LYS A 7 7.87 -14.72 -13.56
N GLU A 8 7.71 -15.61 -12.58
CA GLU A 8 7.35 -15.20 -11.22
C GLU A 8 8.46 -14.32 -10.62
N ILE A 9 8.10 -13.09 -10.29
CA ILE A 9 9.03 -12.14 -9.67
C ILE A 9 9.23 -12.54 -8.20
N ASN A 10 10.49 -12.66 -7.79
CA ASN A 10 10.86 -12.90 -6.40
C ASN A 10 10.24 -11.83 -5.47
N ALA A 11 9.78 -12.23 -4.29
CA ALA A 11 9.19 -11.35 -3.28
C ALA A 11 10.04 -10.11 -2.98
N LYS A 12 11.38 -10.23 -2.92
CA LYS A 12 12.26 -9.07 -2.68
C LYS A 12 12.16 -8.03 -3.80
N THR A 13 12.26 -8.47 -5.04
CA THR A 13 12.15 -7.61 -6.23
C THR A 13 10.75 -6.99 -6.31
N TYR A 14 9.72 -7.76 -5.97
CA TYR A 14 8.35 -7.27 -5.92
C TYR A 14 8.18 -6.14 -4.90
N ILE A 15 8.69 -6.31 -3.66
CA ILE A 15 8.66 -5.27 -2.63
C ILE A 15 9.39 -4.02 -3.10
N LEU A 16 10.56 -4.17 -3.73
CA LEU A 16 11.30 -3.03 -4.28
C LEU A 16 10.49 -2.27 -5.34
N TYR A 17 9.77 -3.00 -6.21
CA TYR A 17 8.88 -2.38 -7.17
C TYR A 17 7.68 -1.70 -6.51
N SER A 18 7.10 -2.26 -5.45
CA SER A 18 6.04 -1.60 -4.69
C SER A 18 6.53 -0.32 -4.02
N ILE A 19 7.75 -0.31 -3.49
CA ILE A 19 8.37 0.91 -2.91
C ILE A 19 8.61 1.96 -4.00
N GLY A 20 9.21 1.57 -5.13
CA GLY A 20 9.43 2.48 -6.26
C GLY A 20 8.12 3.06 -6.81
N GLY A 21 7.09 2.22 -6.93
CA GLY A 21 5.74 2.65 -7.31
C GLY A 21 5.11 3.59 -6.28
N ALA A 22 5.33 3.36 -4.98
CA ALA A 22 4.83 4.25 -3.93
C ALA A 22 5.48 5.63 -4.01
N ILE A 23 6.80 5.70 -4.22
CA ILE A 23 7.52 6.96 -4.42
C ILE A 23 6.99 7.69 -5.67
N ALA A 24 6.82 6.98 -6.78
CA ALA A 24 6.27 7.55 -8.00
C ALA A 24 4.85 8.10 -7.79
N LEU A 25 3.99 7.36 -7.07
CA LEU A 25 2.65 7.82 -6.72
C LEU A 25 2.68 9.07 -5.84
N ILE A 26 3.56 9.13 -4.85
CA ILE A 26 3.74 10.33 -4.02
C ILE A 26 4.13 11.51 -4.90
N LEU A 27 5.13 11.37 -5.78
CA LEU A 27 5.58 12.45 -6.66
C LEU A 27 4.49 12.93 -7.63
N ILE A 28 3.68 12.00 -8.18
CA ILE A 28 2.57 12.32 -9.07
C ILE A 28 1.44 13.01 -8.31
N THR A 29 1.18 12.59 -7.06
CA THR A 29 0.06 13.12 -6.27
C THR A 29 0.42 14.40 -5.50
N PHE A 30 1.71 14.65 -5.28
CA PHE A 30 2.22 15.78 -4.49
C PHE A 30 1.71 17.16 -4.97
N PRO A 31 1.68 17.48 -6.28
CA PRO A 31 1.18 18.77 -6.74
C PRO A 31 -0.28 19.05 -6.36
N PHE A 32 -1.09 18.01 -6.12
CA PHE A 32 -2.49 18.18 -5.72
C PHE A 32 -2.65 18.66 -4.28
N GLY A 33 -1.60 18.67 -3.46
CA GLY A 33 -1.68 19.24 -2.12
C GLY A 33 -2.08 20.73 -2.12
N GLY A 34 -1.68 21.47 -3.16
CA GLY A 34 -2.04 22.88 -3.33
C GLY A 34 -3.49 23.14 -3.72
N VAL A 35 -4.24 22.11 -4.14
CA VAL A 35 -5.67 22.21 -4.45
C VAL A 35 -6.55 21.63 -3.35
N ALA A 36 -5.97 21.33 -2.18
CA ALA A 36 -6.73 20.86 -1.04
C ALA A 36 -7.79 21.92 -0.64
N PRO A 37 -9.04 21.51 -0.40
CA PRO A 37 -10.09 22.43 0.01
C PRO A 37 -9.77 22.98 1.40
N LEU A 38 -9.48 24.28 1.47
CA LEU A 38 -9.18 25.01 2.69
C LEU A 38 -10.00 26.30 2.71
N ASP A 39 -10.99 26.37 3.60
CA ASP A 39 -11.79 27.58 3.80
C ASP A 39 -11.01 28.65 4.60
N GLU A 40 -10.17 28.22 5.56
CA GLU A 40 -9.32 29.11 6.37
C GLU A 40 -7.90 28.53 6.53
N PRO A 41 -6.90 28.99 5.76
CA PRO A 41 -5.55 28.42 5.80
C PRO A 41 -4.75 28.79 7.05
N LYS A 42 -5.25 29.71 7.89
CA LYS A 42 -4.60 30.18 9.11
C LYS A 42 -5.59 30.20 10.26
N VAL A 43 -5.29 29.47 11.33
CA VAL A 43 -6.06 29.52 12.57
C VAL A 43 -5.24 30.20 13.66
N TYR A 44 -5.89 31.12 14.37
CA TYR A 44 -5.38 31.73 15.58
C TYR A 44 -5.53 30.75 16.71
N ALA A 45 -4.45 30.44 17.39
CA ALA A 45 -4.57 29.75 18.67
C ALA A 45 -4.78 30.74 19.82
N SER A 46 -5.31 30.18 20.91
CA SER A 46 -5.59 30.89 22.16
C SER A 46 -4.34 31.47 22.84
N ASP A 47 -3.14 31.07 22.41
CA ASP A 47 -1.84 31.61 22.81
C ASP A 47 -1.37 32.80 21.96
N GLY A 48 -2.17 33.21 20.96
CA GLY A 48 -1.81 34.29 20.02
C GLY A 48 -0.91 33.85 18.87
N ALA A 49 -0.57 32.55 18.76
CA ALA A 49 0.22 32.00 17.67
C ALA A 49 -0.62 31.75 16.40
N TYR A 50 0.02 31.85 15.24
CA TYR A 50 -0.57 31.58 13.93
C TYR A 50 -0.14 30.21 13.43
N TYR A 51 -1.12 29.35 13.12
CA TYR A 51 -0.84 28.04 12.51
C TYR A 51 -1.24 28.01 11.05
N ASN A 52 -0.29 27.66 10.18
CA ASN A 52 -0.55 27.42 8.76
C ASN A 52 -1.11 26.01 8.57
N LEU A 53 -2.43 25.90 8.40
CA LEU A 53 -3.13 24.64 8.18
C LEU A 53 -2.92 24.10 6.76
N GLY A 54 -2.46 24.93 5.83
CA GLY A 54 -2.34 24.57 4.42
C GLY A 54 -1.43 23.38 4.18
N VAL A 55 -0.32 23.27 4.92
CA VAL A 55 0.62 22.15 4.80
C VAL A 55 0.02 20.82 5.27
N PRO A 56 -0.44 20.67 6.53
CA PRO A 56 -1.03 19.41 6.99
C PRO A 56 -2.30 19.04 6.23
N VAL A 57 -3.14 20.01 5.87
CA VAL A 57 -4.35 19.72 5.06
C VAL A 57 -3.97 19.28 3.65
N GLY A 58 -2.97 19.91 3.04
CA GLY A 58 -2.43 19.50 1.73
C GLY A 58 -1.91 18.06 1.75
N ILE A 59 -1.11 17.69 2.75
CA ILE A 59 -0.60 16.31 2.90
C ILE A 59 -1.77 15.33 3.14
N SER A 60 -2.75 15.70 3.98
CA SER A 60 -3.95 14.89 4.21
C SER A 60 -4.71 14.61 2.91
N PHE A 61 -4.84 15.61 2.04
CA PHE A 61 -5.52 15.49 0.76
C PHE A 61 -4.77 14.58 -0.22
N ILE A 62 -3.44 14.72 -0.30
CA ILE A 62 -2.58 13.82 -1.09
C ILE A 62 -2.72 12.37 -0.57
N ALA A 63 -2.69 12.17 0.75
CA ALA A 63 -2.91 10.86 1.36
C ALA A 63 -4.28 10.29 0.98
N PHE A 64 -5.34 11.09 1.04
CA PHE A 64 -6.69 10.69 0.66
C PHE A 64 -6.78 10.24 -0.81
N ILE A 65 -6.13 10.93 -1.75
CA ILE A 65 -6.07 10.49 -3.15
C ILE A 65 -5.42 9.10 -3.26
N ASN A 66 -4.31 8.88 -2.57
CA ASN A 66 -3.62 7.58 -2.56
C ASN A 66 -4.48 6.48 -1.93
N LEU A 67 -5.25 6.80 -0.88
CA LEU A 67 -6.22 5.89 -0.28
C LEU A 67 -7.34 5.52 -1.27
N LEU A 68 -7.87 6.48 -2.02
CA LEU A 68 -8.88 6.21 -3.05
C LEU A 68 -8.33 5.27 -4.14
N ILE A 69 -7.10 5.52 -4.61
CA ILE A 69 -6.44 4.62 -5.57
C ILE A 69 -6.32 3.22 -4.99
N PHE A 70 -5.92 3.09 -3.71
CA PHE A 70 -5.84 1.80 -3.03
C PHE A 70 -7.20 1.10 -2.95
N ILE A 71 -8.26 1.80 -2.52
CA ILE A 71 -9.61 1.22 -2.38
C ILE A 71 -10.14 0.77 -3.73
N VAL A 72 -10.12 1.65 -4.74
CA VAL A 72 -10.66 1.35 -6.08
C VAL A 72 -9.86 0.22 -6.73
N SER A 73 -8.53 0.28 -6.68
CA SER A 73 -7.70 -0.80 -7.26
C SER A 73 -7.87 -2.12 -6.52
N SER A 74 -8.04 -2.09 -5.19
CA SER A 74 -8.34 -3.29 -4.40
C SER A 74 -9.67 -3.90 -4.82
N ILE A 75 -10.74 -3.11 -4.94
CA ILE A 75 -12.06 -3.61 -5.39
C ILE A 75 -11.95 -4.24 -6.78
N LEU A 76 -11.28 -3.58 -7.72
CA LEU A 76 -11.24 -4.02 -9.13
C LEU A 76 -10.28 -5.20 -9.37
N PHE A 77 -9.18 -5.28 -8.63
CA PHE A 77 -8.08 -6.20 -8.95
C PHE A 77 -7.70 -7.14 -7.81
N TRP A 78 -8.51 -7.26 -6.76
CA TRP A 78 -8.25 -8.23 -5.69
C TRP A 78 -8.10 -9.65 -6.25
N GLY A 79 -7.07 -10.36 -5.81
CA GLY A 79 -6.82 -11.73 -6.27
C GLY A 79 -6.30 -11.86 -7.71
N SER A 80 -6.08 -10.75 -8.43
CA SER A 80 -5.52 -10.81 -9.79
C SER A 80 -4.13 -11.46 -9.81
N LYS A 81 -3.83 -12.22 -10.86
CA LYS A 81 -2.47 -12.77 -11.09
C LYS A 81 -1.53 -11.76 -11.77
N GLY A 82 -2.05 -10.66 -12.31
CA GLY A 82 -1.26 -9.67 -13.04
C GLY A 82 -0.31 -8.87 -12.15
N LEU A 83 0.97 -8.80 -12.53
CA LEU A 83 1.99 -8.08 -11.76
C LEU A 83 1.61 -6.60 -11.57
N PHE A 84 1.37 -5.90 -12.68
CA PHE A 84 1.09 -4.46 -12.68
C PHE A 84 -0.13 -4.09 -11.81
N LYS A 85 -1.21 -4.86 -11.91
CA LYS A 85 -2.43 -4.66 -11.11
C LYS A 85 -2.16 -4.76 -9.61
N ASN A 86 -1.37 -5.76 -9.21
CA ASN A 86 -1.00 -5.92 -7.80
C ASN A 86 -0.02 -4.83 -7.35
N LEU A 87 0.90 -4.40 -8.22
CA LEU A 87 1.79 -3.28 -7.92
C LEU A 87 1.02 -1.99 -7.69
N ILE A 88 -0.04 -1.69 -8.45
CA ILE A 88 -0.89 -0.52 -8.19
C ILE A 88 -1.48 -0.58 -6.78
N ILE A 89 -2.08 -1.71 -6.39
CA ILE A 89 -2.66 -1.89 -5.05
C ILE A 89 -1.59 -1.68 -3.98
N ASP A 90 -0.48 -2.41 -4.08
CA ASP A 90 0.52 -2.46 -3.02
C ASP A 90 1.34 -1.16 -2.93
N SER A 91 1.55 -0.48 -4.06
CA SER A 91 2.21 0.84 -4.11
C SER A 91 1.33 1.94 -3.52
N SER A 92 0.04 1.95 -3.86
CA SER A 92 -0.92 2.94 -3.31
C SER A 92 -1.18 2.72 -1.83
N ALA A 93 -1.16 1.47 -1.36
CA ALA A 93 -1.18 1.16 0.07
C ALA A 93 0.02 1.77 0.79
N LEU A 94 1.24 1.52 0.29
CA LEU A 94 2.47 2.03 0.90
C LEU A 94 2.56 3.56 0.86
N SER A 95 2.20 4.19 -0.27
CA SER A 95 2.21 5.66 -0.37
C SER A 95 1.22 6.28 0.61
N PHE A 96 0.00 5.74 0.72
CA PHE A 96 -0.97 6.19 1.70
C PHE A 96 -0.46 6.03 3.14
N VAL A 97 0.04 4.85 3.50
CA VAL A 97 0.55 4.57 4.86
C VAL A 97 1.65 5.55 5.23
N PHE A 98 2.61 5.76 4.33
CA PHE A 98 3.69 6.73 4.54
C PHE A 98 3.15 8.15 4.72
N LEU A 99 2.31 8.62 3.81
CA LEU A 99 1.75 9.98 3.87
C LEU A 99 0.87 10.19 5.11
N ASN A 100 0.11 9.18 5.54
CA ASN A 100 -0.74 9.24 6.73
C ASN A 100 0.10 9.47 8.00
N TYR A 101 1.16 8.68 8.20
CA TYR A 101 2.04 8.86 9.35
C TYR A 101 2.93 10.09 9.25
N PHE A 102 3.39 10.45 8.04
CA PHE A 102 4.08 11.70 7.80
C PHE A 102 3.19 12.91 8.14
N ASN A 103 1.89 12.84 7.82
CA ASN A 103 0.95 13.89 8.18
C ASN A 103 0.77 14.05 9.69
N TYR A 104 0.68 12.96 10.46
CA TYR A 104 0.65 13.05 11.92
C TYR A 104 1.92 13.70 12.49
N TYR A 105 3.08 13.42 11.90
CA TYR A 105 4.33 14.09 12.25
C TYR A 105 4.29 15.60 11.94
N VAL A 106 3.80 15.99 10.75
CA VAL A 106 3.66 17.41 10.38
C VAL A 106 2.62 18.12 11.25
N LEU A 107 1.48 17.50 11.55
CA LEU A 107 0.50 18.02 12.50
C LEU A 107 1.12 18.27 13.87
N TRP A 108 1.99 17.35 14.31
CA TRP A 108 2.71 17.53 15.58
C TRP A 108 3.70 18.70 15.55
N LEU A 109 4.41 18.90 14.44
CA LEU A 109 5.32 20.04 14.27
C LEU A 109 4.57 21.37 14.20
N VAL A 110 3.39 21.40 13.59
CA VAL A 110 2.65 22.66 13.39
C VAL A 110 1.84 23.01 14.63
N TRP A 111 1.08 22.10 15.23
CA TRP A 111 0.15 22.44 16.35
C TRP A 111 0.62 21.96 17.72
N HIS A 112 1.71 21.19 17.82
CA HIS A 112 2.15 20.56 19.07
C HIS A 112 1.01 19.92 19.91
N PRO A 113 0.07 19.18 19.29
CA PRO A 113 -0.98 18.52 20.05
C PRO A 113 -0.41 17.34 20.84
N GLN A 114 -1.10 16.96 21.91
CA GLN A 114 -0.83 15.68 22.56
C GLN A 114 -1.49 14.57 21.75
N ILE A 115 -0.68 13.71 21.14
CA ILE A 115 -1.14 12.55 20.37
C ILE A 115 -0.88 11.28 21.18
N THR A 116 -1.95 10.59 21.56
CA THR A 116 -1.86 9.27 22.19
C THR A 116 -2.22 8.19 21.17
N VAL A 117 -1.31 7.25 20.96
CA VAL A 117 -1.49 6.11 20.04
C VAL A 117 -2.20 4.99 20.77
N LEU A 118 -3.33 4.55 20.22
CA LEU A 118 -4.10 3.39 20.68
C LEU A 118 -4.20 2.36 19.55
N PRO A 119 -4.57 1.11 19.83
CA PRO A 119 -4.86 0.14 18.78
C PRO A 119 -5.95 0.67 17.84
N PHE A 120 -5.62 0.88 16.56
CA PHE A 120 -6.50 1.39 15.51
C PHE A 120 -7.05 2.81 15.68
N LEU A 121 -6.61 3.56 16.69
CA LEU A 121 -7.13 4.87 17.00
C LEU A 121 -6.01 5.82 17.42
N PHE A 122 -6.15 7.09 17.08
CA PHE A 122 -5.39 8.20 17.65
C PHE A 122 -6.31 9.07 18.49
N LEU A 123 -5.88 9.39 19.70
CA LEU A 123 -6.50 10.44 20.50
C LEU A 123 -5.63 11.69 20.39
N ILE A 124 -6.19 12.74 19.81
CA ILE A 124 -5.49 14.03 19.60
C ILE A 124 -6.15 15.06 20.51
N LYS A 125 -5.35 15.66 21.39
CA LYS A 125 -5.79 16.73 22.30
C LYS A 125 -5.03 18.01 22.01
N TYR A 126 -5.76 19.11 21.95
CA TYR A 126 -5.20 20.45 21.73
C TYR A 126 -6.12 21.53 22.29
N ASN A 127 -5.59 22.45 23.11
CA ASN A 127 -6.31 23.60 23.69
C ASN A 127 -7.72 23.27 24.23
N GLY A 128 -7.86 22.18 25.00
CA GLY A 128 -9.12 21.75 25.59
C GLY A 128 -10.06 21.00 24.63
N ALA A 129 -9.78 20.98 23.32
CA ALA A 129 -10.46 20.14 22.36
C ALA A 129 -9.83 18.75 22.30
N SER A 130 -10.65 17.73 22.05
CA SER A 130 -10.20 16.35 21.84
C SER A 130 -10.90 15.74 20.63
N ALA A 131 -10.12 15.10 19.76
CA ALA A 131 -10.62 14.34 18.63
C ALA A 131 -10.15 12.88 18.73
N ILE A 132 -11.05 11.96 18.43
CA ILE A 132 -10.74 10.55 18.20
C ILE A 132 -10.70 10.34 16.70
N GLN A 133 -9.57 9.84 16.21
CA GLN A 133 -9.37 9.57 14.79
C GLN A 133 -9.08 8.09 14.59
N VAL A 134 -9.66 7.53 13.53
CA VAL A 134 -9.42 6.14 13.13
C VAL A 134 -8.08 6.03 12.41
N ASP A 135 -7.24 5.07 12.82
CA ASP A 135 -5.96 4.81 12.16
C ASP A 135 -6.17 3.96 10.90
N PHE A 136 -6.60 4.62 9.83
CA PHE A 136 -6.68 4.02 8.51
C PHE A 136 -5.31 3.56 7.99
N GLY A 137 -4.22 4.23 8.39
CA GLY A 137 -2.85 3.82 8.06
C GLY A 137 -2.56 2.40 8.55
N GLN A 138 -2.89 2.11 9.81
CA GLN A 138 -2.69 0.78 10.39
C GLN A 138 -3.53 -0.28 9.67
N MET A 139 -4.78 0.02 9.33
CA MET A 139 -5.65 -0.90 8.60
C MET A 139 -5.10 -1.24 7.21
N VAL A 140 -4.68 -0.22 6.45
CA VAL A 140 -4.09 -0.42 5.13
C VAL A 140 -2.73 -1.14 5.21
N LEU A 141 -1.93 -0.84 6.23
CA LEU A 141 -0.66 -1.53 6.48
C LEU A 141 -0.88 -3.02 6.75
N ILE A 142 -1.87 -3.39 7.57
CA ILE A 142 -2.23 -4.79 7.81
C ILE A 142 -2.66 -5.48 6.51
N ALA A 143 -3.49 -4.81 5.69
CA ALA A 143 -3.91 -5.34 4.39
C ALA A 143 -2.71 -5.55 3.44
N TYR A 144 -1.78 -4.60 3.38
CA TYR A 144 -0.53 -4.71 2.62
C TYR A 144 0.31 -5.90 3.09
N ILE A 145 0.57 -6.02 4.40
CA ILE A 145 1.37 -7.12 4.98
C ILE A 145 0.73 -8.47 4.67
N TYR A 146 -0.59 -8.59 4.83
CA TYR A 146 -1.34 -9.80 4.48
C TYR A 146 -1.09 -10.20 3.02
N ARG A 147 -1.15 -9.24 2.09
CA ARG A 147 -0.93 -9.50 0.65
C ARG A 147 0.50 -9.95 0.36
N ILE A 148 1.50 -9.33 0.99
CA ILE A 148 2.91 -9.73 0.85
C ILE A 148 3.14 -11.15 1.38
N ILE A 149 2.62 -11.47 2.57
CA ILE A 149 2.74 -12.82 3.15
C ILE A 149 2.07 -13.86 2.26
N LYS A 150 0.85 -13.59 1.77
CA LYS A 150 0.13 -14.49 0.87
C LYS A 150 0.89 -14.75 -0.43
N ARG A 151 1.57 -13.73 -0.96
CA ARG A 151 2.43 -13.87 -2.14
C ARG A 151 3.67 -14.70 -1.85
N ALA A 152 4.33 -14.47 -0.71
CA ALA A 152 5.52 -15.21 -0.31
C ALA A 152 5.23 -16.69 0.00
N ARG A 153 4.03 -17.01 0.49
CA ARG A 153 3.59 -18.38 0.81
C ARG A 153 3.00 -19.16 -0.37
N ARG A 154 3.04 -18.65 -1.61
CA ARG A 154 2.55 -19.42 -2.75
C ARG A 154 3.36 -20.72 -2.89
N PRO A 155 2.69 -21.88 -3.04
CA PRO A 155 3.39 -23.15 -3.17
C PRO A 155 4.31 -23.10 -4.40
N ARG A 156 5.58 -23.48 -4.20
CA ARG A 156 6.46 -23.78 -5.34
C ARG A 156 5.75 -24.85 -6.18
N PRO A 157 5.69 -24.72 -7.52
CA PRO A 157 5.24 -25.84 -8.33
C PRO A 157 6.09 -27.06 -7.95
N LEU A 158 5.44 -28.21 -7.75
CA LEU A 158 6.09 -29.51 -7.55
C LEU A 158 6.85 -29.87 -8.83
N SER A 159 7.98 -29.21 -9.05
CA SER A 159 8.99 -29.59 -10.03
C SER A 159 9.60 -30.90 -9.51
N GLY A 160 9.03 -32.02 -9.94
CA GLY A 160 9.48 -33.35 -9.51
C GLY A 160 8.53 -34.52 -9.77
N LEU A 161 7.30 -34.30 -10.25
CA LEU A 161 6.36 -35.40 -10.54
C LEU A 161 6.19 -35.74 -12.03
N GLU A 162 6.97 -35.13 -12.92
CA GLU A 162 7.10 -35.56 -14.32
C GLU A 162 8.44 -36.28 -14.54
N SER A 163 8.48 -37.57 -14.24
CA SER A 163 9.27 -38.58 -14.98
C SER A 163 9.09 -39.96 -14.34
N VAL A 164 7.85 -40.44 -14.24
CA VAL A 164 7.63 -41.88 -14.37
C VAL A 164 6.94 -42.05 -15.71
N LYS A 165 7.74 -42.16 -16.78
CA LYS A 165 7.24 -42.70 -18.04
C LYS A 165 6.58 -44.04 -17.69
N PRO A 166 5.33 -44.31 -18.09
CA PRO A 166 4.85 -45.68 -18.08
C PRO A 166 5.81 -46.47 -18.96
N VAL A 167 6.39 -47.54 -18.40
CA VAL A 167 7.13 -48.53 -19.19
C VAL A 167 6.16 -49.02 -20.24
N ASP A 168 6.48 -48.76 -21.50
CA ASP A 168 5.73 -49.24 -22.65
C ASP A 168 5.98 -50.75 -22.76
N GLU A 169 5.20 -51.54 -22.03
CA GLU A 169 5.11 -52.99 -22.23
C GLU A 169 4.28 -53.27 -23.49
N SER A 170 4.86 -52.92 -24.65
CA SER A 170 4.40 -53.43 -25.93
C SER A 170 4.94 -54.86 -26.12
N PRO A 171 4.09 -55.87 -26.40
CA PRO A 171 4.56 -57.24 -26.64
C PRO A 171 5.37 -57.29 -27.94
N GLN A 172 6.61 -57.76 -27.89
CA GLN A 172 7.38 -58.06 -29.10
C GLN A 172 6.66 -59.16 -29.90
N PRO A 173 6.32 -58.93 -31.19
CA PRO A 173 5.76 -59.96 -32.02
C PRO A 173 6.87 -60.86 -32.58
N GLY A 174 6.75 -62.16 -32.34
CA GLY A 174 7.20 -63.21 -33.25
C GLY A 174 8.71 -63.33 -33.49
N GLY A 175 9.40 -64.06 -32.63
CA GLY A 175 10.60 -64.80 -33.01
C GLY A 175 10.21 -66.15 -33.61
N VAL A 176 10.09 -66.22 -34.94
CA VAL A 176 10.10 -67.48 -35.70
C VAL A 176 11.38 -67.50 -36.52
N GLN A 177 12.36 -68.29 -36.05
CA GLN A 177 13.12 -69.34 -36.75
C GLN A 177 14.36 -69.69 -35.94
#